data_AF-A0A7K0XFG0-F1
#
_entry.id   AF-A0A7K0XFG0-F1
#
_cell.length_a   1.000
_cell.length_b   1.000
_cell.length_c   1.000
_cell.angle_alpha   90.00
_cell.angle_beta   90.00
_cell.angle_gamma   90.00
#
_symmetry.space_group_name_H-M   'P 1'
#
loop_
_entity.id
_entity.type
_entity.pdbx_description
1 polymer ?
#
loop_
_entity_poly.entity_id
_entity_poly.type
_entity_poly.pdbx_seq_one_letter_code
_entity_poly.pdbx_strand_id
1 'polypeptide(L)'
;MLRKYFSFNTLGFLLLTIHLFSKVIYKNPQIYLDLWIYNAVAILFVLALFVVPSFNDHIGVAFLALAIGLWATGSIFSSLSVFYTLNLRSELISNVLYMLFYPAAFIALPRLLSQHARISAI
;
A
#
# COMPACT_ATOMS: atom_id res chain seq x y z
N MET A 1 -24.08 -5.50 -11.29
CA MET A 1 -23.18 -4.46 -10.72
C MET A 1 -21.85 -4.98 -10.16
N LEU A 2 -21.49 -6.28 -10.33
CA LEU A 2 -20.20 -6.82 -9.85
C LEU A 2 -18.97 -6.51 -10.75
N ARG A 3 -19.17 -6.04 -11.99
CA ARG A 3 -18.12 -6.02 -13.03
C ARG A 3 -17.07 -4.90 -12.88
N LYS A 4 -17.32 -3.84 -12.09
CA LYS A 4 -16.41 -2.69 -11.97
C LYS A 4 -15.37 -2.79 -10.83
N TYR A 5 -15.57 -3.67 -9.85
CA TYR A 5 -14.61 -3.86 -8.75
C TYR A 5 -13.41 -4.75 -9.12
N PHE A 6 -13.49 -5.41 -10.28
CA PHE A 6 -12.48 -6.35 -10.77
C PHE A 6 -11.19 -5.69 -11.28
N SER A 7 -11.07 -4.35 -11.27
CA SER A 7 -9.99 -3.68 -12.01
C SER A 7 -8.72 -3.46 -11.18
N PHE A 8 -8.75 -2.67 -10.12
CA PHE A 8 -7.49 -2.22 -9.48
C PHE A 8 -6.93 -3.19 -8.44
N ASN A 9 -7.77 -3.79 -7.59
CA ASN A 9 -7.31 -4.75 -6.58
C ASN A 9 -6.70 -5.99 -7.23
N THR A 10 -7.38 -6.57 -8.24
CA THR A 10 -6.88 -7.74 -8.97
C THR A 10 -5.55 -7.45 -9.66
N LEU A 11 -5.42 -6.27 -10.29
CA LEU A 11 -4.16 -5.85 -10.89
C LEU A 11 -3.05 -5.66 -9.84
N GLY A 12 -3.37 -5.05 -8.70
CA GLY A 12 -2.43 -4.90 -7.59
C GLY A 12 -1.92 -6.24 -7.05
N PHE A 13 -2.82 -7.20 -6.79
CA PHE A 13 -2.44 -8.55 -6.37
C PHE A 13 -1.63 -9.30 -7.43
N LEU A 14 -1.97 -9.15 -8.71
CA LEU A 14 -1.25 -9.77 -9.81
C LEU A 14 0.17 -9.21 -9.92
N LEU A 15 0.33 -7.88 -9.84
CA LEU A 15 1.64 -7.24 -9.84
C LEU A 15 2.48 -7.63 -8.63
N LEU A 16 1.88 -7.71 -7.44
CA LEU A 16 2.56 -8.20 -6.24
C LEU A 16 3.05 -9.64 -6.44
N THR A 17 2.20 -10.50 -7.00
CA THR A 17 2.55 -11.89 -7.30
C THR A 17 3.71 -11.98 -8.29
N ILE A 18 3.67 -11.22 -9.38
CA ILE A 18 4.77 -11.13 -10.35
C ILE A 18 6.06 -10.67 -9.66
N HIS A 19 6.00 -9.64 -8.83
CA HIS A 19 7.16 -9.14 -8.10
C HIS A 19 7.76 -10.23 -7.21
N LEU A 20 6.94 -10.92 -6.40
CA LEU A 20 7.41 -11.99 -5.50
C LEU A 20 8.05 -13.15 -6.27
N PHE A 21 7.43 -13.63 -7.34
CA PHE A 21 8.02 -14.68 -8.18
C PHE A 21 9.33 -14.23 -8.82
N SER A 22 9.41 -12.96 -9.21
CA SER A 22 10.64 -12.42 -9.80
C SER A 22 11.81 -12.42 -8.81
N LYS A 23 11.59 -12.28 -7.50
CA LYS A 23 12.65 -12.40 -6.47
C LYS A 23 13.15 -13.83 -6.24
N VAL A 24 12.42 -14.84 -6.73
CA VAL A 24 12.93 -16.22 -6.78
C VAL A 24 14.04 -16.34 -7.83
N ILE A 25 13.85 -15.68 -8.98
CA ILE A 25 14.75 -15.72 -10.15
C ILE A 25 15.90 -14.71 -10.01
N TYR A 26 15.58 -13.46 -9.71
CA TYR A 26 16.53 -12.36 -9.63
C TYR A 26 16.84 -12.02 -8.17
N LYS A 27 18.06 -12.36 -7.72
CA LYS A 27 18.52 -12.10 -6.35
C LYS A 27 19.10 -10.70 -6.16
N ASN A 28 19.66 -10.11 -7.20
CA ASN A 28 20.17 -8.74 -7.16
C ASN A 28 19.02 -7.73 -7.29
N PRO A 29 19.14 -6.54 -6.67
CA PRO A 29 18.18 -5.46 -6.86
C PRO A 29 17.97 -5.14 -8.34
N GLN A 30 16.71 -5.07 -8.77
CA GLN A 30 16.31 -4.74 -10.13
C GLN A 30 15.47 -3.47 -10.13
N ILE A 31 15.91 -2.43 -10.82
CA ILE A 31 15.24 -1.12 -10.80
C ILE A 31 13.77 -1.23 -11.24
N TYR A 32 13.48 -1.99 -12.29
CA TYR A 32 12.10 -2.14 -12.76
C TYR A 32 11.21 -2.90 -11.76
N LEU A 33 11.74 -3.91 -11.08
CA LEU A 33 10.95 -4.74 -10.17
C LEU A 33 10.80 -4.09 -8.79
N ASP A 34 11.90 -3.61 -8.22
CA ASP A 34 11.99 -3.16 -6.82
C ASP A 34 11.66 -1.68 -6.64
N LEU A 35 11.88 -0.85 -7.67
CA LEU A 35 11.45 0.55 -7.65
C LEU A 35 10.07 0.71 -8.29
N TRP A 36 9.89 0.27 -9.53
CA TRP A 36 8.65 0.59 -10.26
C TRP A 36 7.49 -0.35 -9.93
N ILE A 37 7.65 -1.67 -10.13
CA ILE A 37 6.55 -2.63 -9.93
C ILE A 37 6.13 -2.67 -8.46
N TYR A 38 7.09 -2.78 -7.54
CA TYR A 38 6.79 -2.84 -6.11
C TYR A 38 6.00 -1.62 -5.61
N ASN A 39 6.44 -0.39 -5.97
CA ASN A 39 5.74 0.82 -5.53
C ASN A 39 4.43 1.04 -6.28
N ALA A 40 4.29 0.59 -7.52
CA ALA A 40 3.03 0.65 -8.26
C ALA A 40 1.91 -0.16 -7.58
N VAL A 41 2.24 -1.28 -6.94
CA VAL A 41 1.27 -2.07 -6.15
C VAL A 41 0.64 -1.20 -5.07
N ALA A 42 1.46 -0.46 -4.31
CA ALA A 42 0.98 0.43 -3.24
C ALA A 42 0.00 1.48 -3.76
N ILE A 43 0.33 2.12 -4.89
CA ILE A 43 -0.50 3.14 -5.53
C ILE A 43 -1.84 2.55 -5.98
N LEU A 44 -1.82 1.35 -6.58
CA LEU A 44 -3.05 0.68 -7.02
C LEU A 44 -3.98 0.34 -5.86
N PHE A 45 -3.44 -0.07 -4.71
CA PHE A 45 -4.24 -0.31 -3.51
C PHE A 45 -4.88 0.97 -2.97
N VAL A 46 -4.17 2.10 -2.96
CA VAL A 46 -4.75 3.40 -2.60
C VAL A 46 -5.89 3.77 -3.54
N LEU A 47 -5.67 3.67 -4.85
CA LEU A 47 -6.70 3.99 -5.85
C LEU A 47 -7.92 3.07 -5.72
N ALA A 48 -7.69 1.78 -5.45
CA ALA A 48 -8.77 0.83 -5.25
C ALA A 48 -9.66 1.18 -4.05
N LEU A 49 -9.10 1.75 -2.96
CA LEU A 49 -9.89 2.21 -1.83
C LEU A 49 -10.88 3.32 -2.20
N PHE A 50 -10.49 4.27 -3.04
CA PHE A 50 -11.36 5.37 -3.46
C PHE A 50 -12.43 4.95 -4.48
N VAL A 51 -12.24 3.83 -5.18
CA VAL A 51 -13.20 3.30 -6.15
C VAL A 51 -14.32 2.49 -5.47
N VAL A 52 -14.12 2.05 -4.22
CA VAL A 52 -15.15 1.31 -3.48
C VAL A 52 -16.27 2.28 -3.02
N PRO A 53 -17.51 2.13 -3.52
CA PRO A 53 -18.62 3.07 -3.31
C PRO A 53 -19.28 3.06 -1.93
N SER A 54 -18.89 2.17 -1.00
CA SER A 54 -19.68 1.95 0.21
C SER A 54 -18.79 1.59 1.39
N PHE A 55 -18.20 2.61 2.01
CA PHE A 55 -17.68 2.48 3.34
C PHE A 55 -18.53 3.33 4.28
N ASN A 56 -19.10 2.67 5.29
CA ASN A 56 -19.93 3.34 6.30
C ASN A 56 -19.08 4.15 7.30
N ASP A 57 -17.78 3.83 7.46
CA ASP A 57 -16.80 4.62 8.22
C ASP A 57 -15.82 5.35 7.31
N HIS A 58 -16.19 6.58 6.92
CA HIS A 58 -15.29 7.45 6.15
C HIS A 58 -13.99 7.78 6.91
N ILE A 59 -13.99 7.78 8.24
CA ILE A 59 -12.80 8.06 9.05
C ILE A 59 -11.86 6.86 8.98
N GLY A 60 -12.39 5.64 9.14
CA GLY A 60 -11.61 4.41 9.00
C GLY A 60 -10.92 4.32 7.64
N VAL A 61 -11.63 4.64 6.55
CA VAL A 61 -11.07 4.67 5.19
C VAL A 61 -10.04 5.76 5.01
N ALA A 62 -10.28 6.97 5.55
CA ALA A 62 -9.33 8.06 5.45
C ALA A 62 -8.00 7.71 6.15
N PHE A 63 -8.06 7.12 7.35
CA PHE A 63 -6.86 6.64 8.04
C PHE A 63 -6.20 5.46 7.32
N LEU A 64 -6.96 4.58 6.68
CA LEU A 64 -6.40 3.49 5.88
C LEU A 64 -5.66 4.04 4.64
N ALA A 65 -6.29 4.96 3.91
CA ALA A 65 -5.67 5.61 2.75
C ALA A 65 -4.42 6.40 3.16
N LEU A 66 -4.46 7.08 4.31
CA LEU A 66 -3.31 7.78 4.88
C LEU A 66 -2.19 6.80 5.25
N ALA A 67 -2.51 5.67 5.89
CA ALA A 67 -1.53 4.64 6.22
C ALA A 67 -0.83 4.13 4.95
N ILE A 68 -1.60 3.69 3.96
CA ILE A 68 -1.02 3.17 2.71
C ILE A 68 -0.24 4.28 1.98
N GLY A 69 -0.69 5.54 2.00
CA GLY A 69 0.02 6.67 1.40
C GLY A 69 1.37 6.97 2.06
N LEU A 70 1.43 6.94 3.40
CA LEU A 70 2.67 7.07 4.17
C LEU A 70 3.64 5.94 3.82
N TRP A 71 3.16 4.70 3.84
CA TRP A 71 3.95 3.53 3.49
C TRP A 71 4.46 3.57 2.04
N ALA A 72 3.60 3.92 1.07
CA ALA A 72 3.97 4.03 -0.34
C ALA A 72 5.05 5.09 -0.56
N THR A 73 4.91 6.25 0.10
CA THR A 73 5.89 7.34 -0.04
C THR A 73 7.23 6.98 0.59
N GLY A 74 7.22 6.39 1.80
CA GLY A 74 8.44 5.87 2.44
C GLY A 74 9.11 4.80 1.59
N SER A 75 8.32 3.89 1.02
CA SER A 75 8.77 2.84 0.11
C SER A 75 9.46 3.38 -1.14
N ILE A 76 8.97 4.47 -1.74
CA ILE A 76 9.65 5.09 -2.89
C ILE A 76 11.04 5.60 -2.50
N PHE A 77 11.16 6.33 -1.38
CA PHE A 77 12.47 6.81 -0.90
C PHE A 77 13.42 5.65 -0.56
N SER A 78 12.90 4.61 0.08
CA SER A 78 13.66 3.41 0.42
C SER A 78 14.10 2.62 -0.81
N SER A 79 13.26 2.48 -1.84
CA SER A 79 13.63 1.81 -3.09
C SER A 79 14.65 2.65 -3.85
N LEU A 80 14.51 3.98 -3.86
CA LEU A 80 15.46 4.87 -4.51
C LEU A 80 16.86 4.81 -3.87
N SER A 81 16.97 4.67 -2.55
CA SER A 81 18.29 4.60 -1.88
C SER A 81 19.09 3.34 -2.23
N VAL A 82 18.42 2.30 -2.73
CA VAL A 82 19.09 1.07 -3.21
C VAL A 82 19.79 1.31 -4.56
N PHE A 83 19.25 2.18 -5.42
CA PHE A 83 19.74 2.40 -6.78
C PHE A 83 20.51 3.71 -6.94
N TYR A 84 20.30 4.66 -6.05
CA TYR A 84 20.88 6.00 -6.10
C TYR A 84 21.44 6.39 -4.74
N THR A 85 22.51 7.17 -4.76
CA THR A 85 23.08 7.76 -3.54
C THR A 85 22.18 8.90 -3.05
N LEU A 86 21.30 8.58 -2.11
CA LEU A 86 20.45 9.58 -1.46
C LEU A 86 21.18 10.22 -0.27
N ASN A 87 20.74 11.42 0.11
CA ASN A 87 21.25 12.07 1.33
C ASN A 87 20.58 11.47 2.58
N LEU A 88 21.23 11.65 3.74
CA LEU A 88 20.72 11.18 5.03
C LEU A 88 19.29 11.70 5.35
N ARG A 89 18.94 12.90 4.87
CA ARG A 89 17.60 13.47 5.11
C ARG A 89 16.52 12.66 4.40
N SER A 90 16.76 12.22 3.17
CA SER A 90 15.81 11.37 2.43
C SER A 90 15.59 10.02 3.10
N GLU A 91 16.65 9.41 3.64
CA GLU A 91 16.53 8.16 4.41
C GLU A 91 15.76 8.36 5.72
N LEU A 92 16.02 9.46 6.44
CA LEU A 92 15.27 9.81 7.63
C LEU A 92 13.79 10.07 7.33
N ILE A 93 13.48 10.75 6.22
CA ILE A 93 12.09 10.95 5.76
C ILE A 93 11.42 9.61 5.54
N SER A 94 12.07 8.67 4.83
CA SER A 94 11.56 7.31 4.63
C SER A 94 11.23 6.62 5.95
N ASN A 95 12.16 6.65 6.92
CA ASN A 95 11.96 6.02 8.22
C ASN A 95 10.83 6.65 9.03
N VAL A 96 10.70 7.99 9.01
CA VAL A 96 9.59 8.68 9.67
C VAL A 96 8.25 8.32 9.04
N LEU A 97 8.19 8.24 7.70
CA LEU A 97 6.98 7.82 7.00
C LEU A 97 6.56 6.39 7.37
N TYR A 98 7.51 5.45 7.44
CA TYR A 98 7.25 4.10 7.93
C TYR A 98 6.83 4.08 9.40
N MET A 99 7.42 4.93 10.24
CA MET A 99 7.01 5.03 11.65
C MET A 99 5.58 5.54 11.77
N LEU A 100 5.18 6.53 10.97
CA LEU A 100 3.82 7.09 10.96
C LEU A 100 2.77 6.17 10.32
N PHE A 101 3.18 5.23 9.46
CA PHE A 101 2.29 4.20 8.92
C PHE A 101 1.61 3.40 10.04
N TYR A 102 2.36 2.97 11.05
CA TYR A 102 1.83 2.14 12.14
C TYR A 102 0.67 2.77 12.91
N PRO A 103 0.79 4.00 13.48
CA PRO A 103 -0.32 4.62 14.21
C PRO A 103 -1.53 4.87 13.30
N ALA A 104 -1.33 5.22 12.04
CA ALA A 104 -2.43 5.37 11.09
C ALA A 104 -3.17 4.04 10.85
N ALA A 105 -2.42 2.96 10.64
CA ALA A 105 -2.99 1.61 10.46
C ALA A 105 -3.73 1.12 11.72
N PHE A 106 -3.20 1.39 12.91
CA PHE A 106 -3.84 1.01 14.18
C PHE A 106 -5.16 1.73 14.43
N ILE A 107 -5.35 2.94 13.90
CA ILE A 107 -6.64 3.64 13.97
C ILE A 107 -7.60 3.07 12.91
N ALA A 108 -7.11 2.82 11.70
CA ALA A 108 -7.93 2.37 10.58
C ALA A 108 -8.48 0.94 10.75
N LEU A 109 -7.61 -0.02 11.07
CA LEU A 109 -7.94 -1.46 11.02
C LEU A 109 -9.05 -1.85 12.00
N PRO A 110 -9.00 -1.51 13.31
CA PRO A 110 -10.04 -1.91 14.25
C PRO A 110 -11.41 -1.32 13.88
N ARG A 111 -11.43 -0.09 13.38
CA ARG A 111 -12.65 0.60 12.94
C ARG A 111 -13.31 -0.13 11.77
N LEU A 112 -12.54 -0.41 10.72
CA LEU A 112 -13.08 -1.05 9.52
C LEU A 112 -13.45 -2.52 9.78
N LEU A 113 -12.65 -3.26 10.55
CA LEU A 113 -12.91 -4.67 10.83
C LEU A 113 -14.08 -4.88 11.81
N SER A 114 -14.23 -4.02 12.82
CA SER A 114 -15.35 -4.12 13.78
C SER A 114 -16.70 -3.81 13.13
N GLN A 115 -16.74 -2.95 12.11
CA GLN A 115 -17.96 -2.71 11.34
C GLN A 115 -18.42 -3.93 10.55
N HIS A 116 -17.50 -4.67 9.94
CA HIS A 116 -17.83 -5.91 9.22
C HIS A 116 -18.36 -7.00 10.17
N ALA A 117 -17.83 -7.10 11.39
CA ALA A 117 -18.30 -8.06 12.39
C ALA A 117 -19.76 -7.82 12.81
N ARG A 118 -20.23 -6.57 12.85
CA ARG A 118 -21.63 -6.24 13.16
C ARG A 118 -22.62 -6.64 12.07
N ILE A 119 -22.19 -6.64 10.80
CA ILE A 119 -23.06 -6.99 9.67
C ILE A 119 -23.22 -8.52 9.57
N SER A 120 -22.24 -9.30 10.03
CA SER A 120 -22.30 -10.77 10.01
C SER A 120 -23.12 -11.40 11.15
N ALA A 121 -23.50 -10.62 12.16
CA ALA A 121 -24.23 -11.09 13.35
C ALA A 121 -25.74 -10.81 13.30
N ILE A 122 -26.24 -10.29 12.17
CA ILE A 122 -27.65 -10.02 11.87
C ILE A 122 -28.06 -10.96 10.74
#